data_AF-A0A520I8M6-F1
#
_entry.id   AF-A0A520I8M6-F1
#
_cell.length_a   1.000
_cell.length_b   1.000
_cell.length_c   1.000
_cell.angle_alpha   90.00
_cell.angle_beta   90.00
_cell.angle_gamma   90.00
#
_symmetry.space_group_name_H-M   'P 1'
#
loop_
_entity.id
_entity.type
_entity.pdbx_description
1 polymer ?
#
loop_
_entity_poly.entity_id
_entity_poly.type
_entity_poly.pdbx_seq_one_letter_code
_entity_poly.pdbx_strand_id
1 'polypeptide(L)'
;MNLLVALDFRNTSFIDHYKFQIYADCDVEHGLEAQRNVLRRYRYELSKLSLSRYSNVVERNQTFEILSTSVTELLEHKSDVNGGVGIGTPLKAVAQLGGYRLKTSFSVDVLAYLTKLYVDCGYLQTAAKTDLFNFLAARVETSNSGDAALSAGSIKNKYNQVVTSTATKTRAMLTKMIGQIDLEFK
;
A
#
# COMPACT_ATOMS: atom_id res chain seq x y z
N MET A 1 7.17 0.39 41.88
CA MET A 1 7.86 -0.80 41.33
C MET A 1 8.35 -0.46 39.93
N ASN A 2 9.65 -0.22 39.80
CA ASN A 2 10.32 0.06 38.53
C ASN A 2 10.52 -1.25 37.77
N LEU A 3 9.64 -1.55 36.82
CA LEU A 3 9.91 -2.55 35.77
C LEU A 3 10.89 -1.96 34.77
N LEU A 4 12.14 -1.75 35.20
CA LEU A 4 13.29 -1.67 34.31
C LEU A 4 13.53 -3.09 33.81
N VAL A 5 12.70 -3.52 32.86
CA VAL A 5 13.06 -4.61 31.97
C VAL A 5 14.38 -4.17 31.35
N ALA A 6 15.45 -4.88 31.67
CA ALA A 6 16.70 -4.82 30.92
C ALA A 6 16.39 -5.39 29.54
N LEU A 7 15.76 -4.57 28.69
CA LEU A 7 15.57 -4.85 27.29
C LEU A 7 16.97 -5.02 26.72
N ASP A 8 17.34 -6.24 26.37
CA ASP A 8 18.55 -6.47 25.61
C ASP A 8 18.28 -5.93 24.21
N PHE A 9 18.67 -4.67 24.01
CA PHE A 9 18.56 -3.96 22.74
C PHE A 9 19.32 -4.66 21.59
N ARG A 10 20.11 -5.71 21.89
CA ARG A 10 20.80 -6.53 20.89
C ARG A 10 19.93 -7.66 20.33
N ASN A 11 18.76 -7.90 20.90
CA ASN A 11 17.85 -8.94 20.42
C ASN A 11 17.22 -8.50 19.08
N THR A 12 17.41 -9.30 18.04
CA THR A 12 16.79 -9.09 16.72
C THR A 12 15.27 -8.96 16.83
N SER A 13 14.63 -9.70 17.74
CA SER A 13 13.20 -9.59 18.03
C SER A 13 12.80 -8.21 18.56
N PHE A 14 13.66 -7.51 19.29
CA PHE A 14 13.40 -6.14 19.74
C PHE A 14 13.47 -5.17 18.55
N ILE A 15 14.45 -5.33 17.66
CA ILE A 15 14.58 -4.53 16.44
C ILE A 15 13.38 -4.75 15.52
N ASP A 16 12.98 -6.00 15.32
CA ASP A 16 11.85 -6.35 14.45
C ASP A 16 10.52 -5.85 15.01
N HIS A 17 10.32 -5.98 16.33
CA HIS A 17 9.14 -5.44 17.00
C HIS A 17 9.07 -3.92 16.88
N TYR A 18 10.19 -3.22 17.10
CA TYR A 18 10.23 -1.77 17.04
C TYR A 18 10.08 -1.25 15.61
N LYS A 19 10.66 -1.93 14.62
CA LYS A 19 10.43 -1.66 13.19
C LYS A 19 8.96 -1.85 12.85
N PHE A 20 8.37 -2.98 13.23
CA PHE A 20 6.96 -3.27 13.00
C PHE A 20 6.06 -2.16 13.57
N GLN A 21 6.35 -1.68 14.78
CA GLN A 21 5.59 -0.59 15.40
C GLN A 21 5.73 0.73 14.63
N ILE A 22 6.95 1.10 14.20
CA ILE A 22 7.18 2.29 13.37
C ILE A 22 6.40 2.21 12.05
N TYR A 23 6.37 1.03 11.41
CA TYR A 23 5.62 0.81 10.18
C TYR A 23 4.11 0.86 10.41
N ALA A 24 3.60 0.19 11.43
CA ALA A 24 2.18 0.19 11.78
C ALA A 24 1.66 1.60 12.05
N ASP A 25 2.38 2.39 12.86
CA ASP A 25 2.00 3.77 13.16
C ASP A 25 2.08 4.70 11.94
N CYS A 26 3.01 4.42 11.01
CA CYS A 26 3.07 5.13 9.74
C CYS A 26 1.92 4.75 8.79
N ASP A 27 1.44 3.51 8.83
CA ASP A 27 0.38 3.01 7.95
C ASP A 27 -1.02 3.46 8.41
N VAL A 28 -1.19 3.72 9.70
CA VAL A 28 -2.43 4.29 10.28
C VAL A 28 -2.66 5.74 9.82
N GLU A 29 -1.61 6.52 9.65
CA GLU A 29 -1.72 7.93 9.27
C GLU A 29 -1.87 8.12 7.76
N HIS A 30 -2.95 8.79 7.34
CA HIS A 30 -3.19 9.13 5.94
C HIS A 30 -2.57 10.48 5.58
N GLY A 31 -1.49 10.45 4.79
CA GLY A 31 -0.85 11.65 4.24
C GLY A 31 0.65 11.72 4.55
N LEU A 32 1.44 12.12 3.55
CA LEU A 32 2.91 12.13 3.64
C LEU A 32 3.44 13.02 4.77
N GLU A 33 2.78 14.14 5.05
CA GLU A 33 3.17 15.07 6.11
C GLU A 33 2.90 14.49 7.51
N ALA A 34 1.74 13.87 7.71
CA ALA A 34 1.40 13.17 8.95
C ALA A 34 2.38 12.02 9.23
N GLN A 35 2.68 11.21 8.21
CA GLN A 35 3.65 10.14 8.30
C GLN A 35 5.09 10.64 8.58
N ARG A 36 5.49 11.78 8.01
CA ARG A 36 6.79 12.41 8.32
C ARG A 36 6.84 12.90 9.77
N ASN A 37 5.74 13.41 10.31
CA ASN A 37 5.68 13.84 11.71
C ASN A 37 5.82 12.64 12.67
N VAL A 38 5.20 11.50 12.34
CA VAL A 38 5.40 10.23 13.08
C VAL A 38 6.88 9.81 13.06
N LEU A 39 7.51 9.79 11.89
CA LEU A 39 8.94 9.42 11.77
C LEU A 39 9.88 10.40 12.49
N ARG A 40 9.60 11.71 12.45
CA ARG A 40 10.36 12.72 13.20
C ARG A 40 10.24 12.52 14.72
N ARG A 41 9.04 12.17 15.20
CA ARG A 41 8.82 11.83 16.61
C ARG A 41 9.64 10.61 17.01
N TYR A 42 9.63 9.54 16.22
CA TYR A 42 10.45 8.35 16.48
C TYR A 42 11.95 8.64 16.46
N ARG A 43 12.43 9.46 15.52
CA ARG A 43 13.82 9.92 15.48
C ARG A 43 14.20 10.68 16.75
N TYR A 44 13.33 11.57 17.21
CA TYR A 44 13.55 12.36 18.42
C TYR A 44 13.59 11.48 19.67
N GLU A 45 12.65 10.54 19.82
CA GLU A 45 12.63 9.60 20.95
C GLU A 45 13.85 8.66 20.94
N LEU A 46 14.29 8.18 19.77
CA LEU A 46 15.53 7.41 19.63
C LEU A 46 16.75 8.25 20.04
N SER A 47 16.82 9.52 19.66
CA SER A 47 17.93 10.42 20.05
C SER A 47 17.97 10.68 21.56
N LYS A 48 16.82 10.72 22.24
CA LYS A 48 16.77 10.81 23.71
C LYS A 48 17.27 9.55 24.38
N LEU A 49 16.97 8.38 23.81
CA LEU A 49 17.45 7.10 24.34
C LEU A 49 18.98 7.00 24.28
N SER A 50 19.63 7.62 23.27
CA SER A 50 21.10 7.67 23.22
C SER A 50 21.71 8.67 24.23
N LEU A 51 21.02 9.78 24.51
CA LEU A 51 21.46 10.81 25.45
C LEU A 51 21.20 10.44 26.93
N SER A 52 20.23 9.57 27.21
CA SER A 52 19.75 9.26 28.57
C SER A 52 20.60 8.23 29.33
N ARG A 53 21.51 7.47 28.70
CA ARG A 53 22.30 6.41 29.39
C ARG A 53 23.78 6.37 29.00
N TYR A 54 24.60 7.06 29.79
CA TYR A 54 26.01 6.83 30.11
C TYR A 54 26.85 5.75 29.35
N SER A 55 27.85 6.24 28.60
CA SER A 55 29.31 6.03 28.78
C SER A 55 30.09 4.80 28.27
N ASN A 56 29.52 3.76 27.66
CA ASN A 56 30.34 2.64 27.14
C ASN A 56 30.19 2.46 25.63
N VAL A 57 31.25 2.84 24.91
CA VAL A 57 31.25 3.49 23.59
C VAL A 57 31.38 2.57 22.38
N VAL A 58 31.67 1.27 22.49
CA VAL A 58 32.19 0.55 21.31
C VAL A 58 31.23 -0.49 20.70
N GLU A 59 30.37 -1.15 21.48
CA GLU A 59 29.55 -2.26 20.95
C GLU A 59 28.03 -2.01 20.91
N ARG A 60 27.54 -0.95 21.57
CA ARG A 60 26.09 -0.67 21.69
C ARG A 60 25.52 0.29 20.63
N ASN A 61 26.35 0.78 19.72
CA ASN A 61 25.89 1.63 18.64
C ASN A 61 25.14 0.86 17.55
N GLN A 62 25.33 -0.45 17.38
CA GLN A 62 24.72 -1.14 16.22
C GLN A 62 23.19 -1.07 16.20
N THR A 63 22.48 -1.30 17.31
CA THR A 63 21.01 -1.23 17.34
C THR A 63 20.50 0.18 17.10
N PHE A 64 21.11 1.16 17.77
CA PHE A 64 20.75 2.57 17.60
C PHE A 64 21.03 3.03 16.17
N GLU A 65 22.19 2.69 15.62
CA GLU A 65 22.56 2.96 14.24
C GLU A 65 21.60 2.26 13.26
N ILE A 66 21.23 0.99 13.48
CA ILE A 66 20.28 0.27 12.62
C ILE A 66 18.90 0.94 12.63
N LEU A 67 18.38 1.31 13.81
CA LEU A 67 17.06 1.97 13.92
C LEU A 67 17.10 3.40 13.41
N SER A 68 18.15 4.16 13.71
CA SER A 68 18.38 5.53 13.23
C SER A 68 18.54 5.55 11.71
N THR A 69 19.29 4.59 11.15
CA THR A 69 19.43 4.38 9.70
C THR A 69 18.08 4.02 9.09
N SER A 70 17.32 3.09 9.67
CA SER A 70 15.99 2.74 9.16
C SER A 70 15.03 3.94 9.15
N VAL A 71 15.04 4.77 10.20
CA VAL A 71 14.20 5.98 10.25
C VAL A 71 14.68 7.05 9.27
N THR A 72 15.99 7.17 9.07
CA THR A 72 16.59 8.11 8.11
C THR A 72 16.29 7.68 6.67
N GLU A 73 16.45 6.41 6.34
CA GLU A 73 16.06 5.83 5.04
C GLU A 73 14.57 6.05 4.75
N LEU A 74 13.70 5.90 5.74
CA LEU A 74 12.27 6.17 5.57
C LEU A 74 11.96 7.65 5.38
N LEU A 75 12.70 8.54 6.06
CA LEU A 75 12.58 9.99 5.87
C LEU A 75 13.11 10.43 4.50
N GLU A 76 14.25 9.92 4.05
CA GLU A 76 14.88 10.22 2.77
C GLU A 76 14.06 9.67 1.61
N HIS A 77 13.64 8.41 1.69
CA HIS A 77 12.74 7.82 0.70
C HIS A 77 11.43 8.61 0.56
N LYS A 78 10.90 9.14 1.68
CA LYS A 78 9.71 10.00 1.63
C LYS A 78 10.05 11.44 1.21
N SER A 79 11.30 11.90 1.28
CA SER A 79 11.74 13.26 0.90
C SER A 79 12.14 13.37 -0.58
N ASP A 80 12.67 12.32 -1.19
CA ASP A 80 12.88 12.25 -2.65
C ASP A 80 11.55 12.35 -3.42
N VAL A 81 10.46 11.89 -2.81
CA VAL A 81 9.08 12.08 -3.30
C VAL A 81 8.65 13.56 -3.26
N ASN A 82 9.36 14.44 -2.54
CA ASN A 82 9.08 15.89 -2.49
C ASN A 82 9.89 16.72 -3.51
N GLY A 83 10.94 16.18 -4.12
CA GLY A 83 11.83 16.91 -5.05
C GLY A 83 11.32 17.01 -6.48
N GLY A 84 10.24 16.29 -6.83
CA GLY A 84 9.54 16.40 -8.09
C GLY A 84 8.06 16.46 -7.81
N VAL A 85 7.43 17.61 -8.07
CA VAL A 85 5.97 17.71 -8.09
C VAL A 85 5.45 16.77 -9.18
N GLY A 86 5.00 15.60 -8.75
CA GLY A 86 4.31 14.62 -9.56
C GLY A 86 3.22 14.00 -8.70
N ILE A 87 1.97 14.33 -9.03
CA ILE A 87 0.76 13.77 -8.46
C ILE A 87 0.87 12.24 -8.40
N GLY A 88 0.90 11.69 -7.18
CA GLY A 88 0.60 10.31 -6.81
C GLY A 88 1.52 9.22 -7.36
N THR A 89 2.11 8.37 -6.49
CA THR A 89 2.28 6.91 -6.71
C THR A 89 2.86 6.20 -5.46
N PRO A 90 2.77 4.86 -5.34
CA PRO A 90 2.19 4.19 -4.18
C PRO A 90 3.18 3.30 -3.39
N LEU A 91 2.69 2.75 -2.28
CA LEU A 91 3.14 1.58 -1.53
C LEU A 91 4.35 0.82 -2.11
N LYS A 92 5.47 0.88 -1.37
CA LYS A 92 6.75 0.21 -1.67
C LYS A 92 6.74 -1.31 -1.40
N ALA A 93 5.59 -1.96 -1.55
CA ALA A 93 5.48 -3.43 -1.61
C ALA A 93 5.55 -3.97 -3.05
N VAL A 94 5.57 -3.09 -4.06
CA VAL A 94 5.41 -3.49 -5.48
C VAL A 94 6.74 -3.79 -6.20
N ALA A 95 7.88 -3.54 -5.56
CA ALA A 95 9.20 -3.71 -6.21
C ALA A 95 9.59 -5.19 -6.49
N GLN A 96 8.85 -6.18 -5.98
CA GLN A 96 9.01 -7.59 -6.35
C GLN A 96 7.87 -8.17 -7.21
N LEU A 97 6.86 -7.39 -7.61
CA LEU A 97 5.78 -7.83 -8.52
C LEU A 97 6.07 -7.44 -9.98
N GLY A 98 7.33 -7.54 -10.40
CA GLY A 98 7.72 -7.36 -11.80
C GLY A 98 7.11 -8.45 -12.68
N GLY A 99 5.86 -8.26 -13.09
CA GLY A 99 5.13 -9.15 -13.98
C GLY A 99 3.89 -9.83 -13.38
N TYR A 100 3.60 -9.66 -12.09
CA TYR A 100 2.40 -10.30 -11.51
C TYR A 100 1.11 -9.62 -11.99
N ARG A 101 0.21 -10.44 -12.54
CA ARG A 101 -1.12 -10.06 -13.02
C ARG A 101 -2.18 -10.81 -12.22
N LEU A 102 -3.20 -10.09 -11.78
CA LEU A 102 -4.37 -10.66 -11.12
C LEU A 102 -5.27 -11.30 -12.17
N LYS A 103 -5.37 -12.63 -12.13
CA LYS A 103 -6.29 -13.38 -13.00
C LYS A 103 -7.70 -13.32 -12.46
N THR A 104 -8.62 -12.94 -13.34
CA THR A 104 -10.05 -12.80 -13.02
C THR A 104 -10.89 -13.68 -13.95
N SER A 105 -11.98 -14.23 -13.42
CA SER A 105 -12.88 -15.11 -14.16
C SER A 105 -13.89 -14.34 -15.02
N PHE A 106 -14.03 -13.03 -14.83
CA PHE A 106 -14.96 -12.17 -15.56
C PHE A 106 -14.27 -11.48 -16.75
N SER A 107 -15.07 -11.02 -17.70
CA SER A 107 -14.57 -10.39 -18.93
C SER A 107 -14.15 -8.92 -18.74
N VAL A 108 -13.45 -8.37 -19.73
CA VAL A 108 -13.08 -6.93 -19.80
C VAL A 108 -14.29 -6.01 -19.63
N ASP A 109 -15.44 -6.37 -20.19
CA ASP A 109 -16.67 -5.57 -20.06
C ASP A 109 -17.11 -5.44 -18.60
N VAL A 110 -17.09 -6.56 -17.87
CA VAL A 110 -17.46 -6.59 -16.45
C VAL A 110 -16.41 -5.84 -15.62
N LEU A 111 -15.12 -6.01 -15.92
CA LEU A 111 -14.05 -5.26 -15.27
C LEU A 111 -14.25 -3.75 -15.43
N ALA A 112 -14.50 -3.30 -16.66
CA ALA A 112 -14.66 -1.88 -16.98
C ALA A 112 -15.90 -1.30 -16.31
N TYR A 113 -17.02 -2.02 -16.31
CA TYR A 113 -18.23 -1.55 -15.63
C TYR A 113 -18.12 -1.59 -14.11
N LEU A 114 -17.50 -2.62 -13.54
CA LEU A 114 -17.21 -2.69 -12.11
C LEU A 114 -16.33 -1.52 -11.68
N THR A 115 -15.28 -1.21 -12.45
CA THR A 115 -14.41 -0.05 -12.23
C THR A 115 -15.22 1.26 -12.25
N LYS A 116 -16.15 1.39 -13.20
CA LYS A 116 -17.07 2.53 -13.26
C LYS A 116 -17.91 2.65 -12.00
N LEU A 117 -18.51 1.55 -11.51
CA LEU A 117 -19.29 1.55 -10.28
C LEU A 117 -18.46 1.97 -9.06
N TYR A 118 -17.24 1.47 -8.91
CA TYR A 118 -16.34 1.87 -7.81
C TYR A 118 -16.01 3.37 -7.86
N VAL A 119 -15.79 3.94 -9.05
CA VAL A 119 -15.54 5.38 -9.22
C VAL A 119 -16.81 6.18 -8.91
N ASP A 120 -17.95 5.77 -9.45
CA ASP A 120 -19.24 6.47 -9.28
C ASP A 120 -19.71 6.44 -7.82
N CYS A 121 -19.41 5.36 -7.08
CA CYS A 121 -19.66 5.25 -5.64
C CYS A 121 -18.61 5.94 -4.76
N GLY A 122 -17.54 6.51 -5.34
CA GLY A 122 -16.49 7.22 -4.61
C GLY A 122 -15.48 6.33 -3.88
N TYR A 123 -15.54 5.01 -4.07
CA TYR A 123 -14.60 4.05 -3.49
C TYR A 123 -13.27 3.97 -4.25
N LEU A 124 -13.24 4.41 -5.51
CA LEU A 124 -12.02 4.63 -6.28
C LEU A 124 -11.91 6.10 -6.67
N GLN A 125 -10.79 6.72 -6.29
CA GLN A 125 -10.45 8.08 -6.72
C GLN A 125 -9.18 8.01 -7.57
N THR A 126 -9.20 8.68 -8.72
CA THR A 126 -8.05 8.70 -9.64
C THR A 126 -7.86 10.12 -10.14
N ALA A 127 -6.60 10.57 -10.19
CA ALA A 127 -6.27 11.90 -10.70
C ALA A 127 -6.63 12.02 -12.19
N ALA A 128 -6.34 10.98 -12.97
CA ALA A 128 -6.79 10.83 -14.35
C ALA A 128 -7.36 9.43 -14.60
N LYS A 129 -8.45 9.35 -15.37
CA LYS A 129 -9.04 8.05 -15.77
C LYS A 129 -8.10 7.24 -16.67
N THR A 130 -7.24 7.91 -17.42
CA THR A 130 -6.22 7.26 -18.27
C THR A 130 -5.25 6.42 -17.44
N ASP A 131 -4.82 6.92 -16.28
CA ASP A 131 -3.90 6.21 -15.39
C ASP A 131 -4.55 4.97 -14.78
N LEU A 132 -5.84 5.06 -14.45
CA LEU A 132 -6.63 3.92 -14.01
C LEU A 132 -6.68 2.82 -15.06
N PHE A 133 -6.93 3.18 -16.33
CA PHE A 133 -6.99 2.20 -17.41
C PHE A 133 -5.63 1.56 -17.69
N ASN A 134 -4.55 2.35 -17.64
CA ASN A 134 -3.18 1.85 -17.77
C ASN A 134 -2.82 0.90 -16.62
N PHE A 135 -3.22 1.24 -15.40
CA PHE A 135 -3.02 0.40 -14.23
C PHE A 135 -3.75 -0.94 -14.36
N LEU A 136 -5.04 -0.91 -14.71
CA LEU A 136 -5.83 -2.12 -14.88
C LEU A 136 -5.29 -3.00 -16.03
N ALA A 137 -4.89 -2.39 -17.14
CA ALA A 137 -4.25 -3.09 -18.26
C ALA A 137 -2.94 -3.78 -17.86
N ALA A 138 -2.14 -3.14 -17.00
CA ALA A 138 -0.86 -3.69 -16.56
C ALA A 138 -1.00 -4.78 -15.48
N ARG A 139 -2.10 -4.74 -14.70
CA ARG A 139 -2.22 -5.53 -13.45
C ARG A 139 -3.34 -6.57 -13.46
N VAL A 140 -4.27 -6.52 -14.40
CA VAL A 140 -5.42 -7.44 -14.44
C VAL A 140 -5.39 -8.25 -15.72
N GLU A 141 -5.75 -9.52 -15.61
CA GLU A 141 -5.99 -10.42 -16.73
C GLU A 141 -7.44 -10.93 -16.60
N THR A 142 -8.22 -10.81 -17.66
CA THR A 142 -9.64 -11.23 -17.68
C THR A 142 -9.84 -12.52 -18.45
N SER A 143 -10.98 -13.17 -18.23
CA SER A 143 -11.37 -14.32 -19.06
C SER A 143 -11.48 -13.89 -20.53
N ASN A 144 -10.84 -14.66 -21.41
CA ASN A 144 -10.71 -14.43 -22.87
C ASN A 144 -9.62 -13.45 -23.32
N SER A 145 -8.73 -12.97 -22.43
CA SER A 145 -7.58 -12.13 -22.86
C SER A 145 -6.46 -12.93 -23.55
N GLY A 146 -6.39 -14.26 -23.31
CA GLY A 146 -5.25 -15.08 -23.74
C GLY A 146 -3.92 -14.59 -23.14
N ASP A 147 -2.79 -14.92 -23.77
CA ASP A 147 -1.47 -14.35 -23.44
C ASP A 147 -1.33 -12.87 -23.82
N ALA A 148 -2.30 -12.31 -24.53
CA ALA A 148 -2.29 -10.90 -24.91
C ALA A 148 -2.63 -10.02 -23.71
N ALA A 149 -1.73 -9.08 -23.39
CA ALA A 149 -1.97 -8.09 -22.37
C ALA A 149 -3.23 -7.28 -22.69
N LEU A 150 -4.07 -7.02 -21.69
CA LEU A 150 -5.20 -6.11 -21.83
C LEU A 150 -4.71 -4.74 -22.30
N SER A 151 -5.42 -4.11 -23.23
CA SER A 151 -5.10 -2.75 -23.66
C SER A 151 -5.93 -1.73 -22.90
N ALA A 152 -5.30 -0.65 -22.45
CA ALA A 152 -5.98 0.46 -21.77
C ALA A 152 -7.08 1.07 -22.65
N GLY A 153 -6.87 1.09 -23.98
CA GLY A 153 -7.88 1.53 -24.95
C GLY A 153 -9.13 0.65 -24.95
N SER A 154 -8.98 -0.67 -24.87
CA SER A 154 -10.13 -1.59 -24.76
C SER A 154 -10.94 -1.32 -23.50
N ILE A 155 -10.27 -1.18 -22.36
CA ILE A 155 -10.90 -0.88 -21.07
C ILE A 155 -11.64 0.47 -21.15
N LYS A 156 -11.00 1.51 -21.69
CA LYS A 156 -11.61 2.84 -21.88
C LYS A 156 -12.88 2.77 -22.71
N ASN A 157 -12.87 2.04 -23.82
CA ASN A 157 -14.03 1.90 -24.69
C ASN A 157 -15.18 1.20 -23.97
N LYS A 158 -14.91 0.10 -23.27
CA LYS A 158 -15.92 -0.65 -22.51
C LYS A 158 -16.44 0.11 -21.28
N TYR A 159 -15.60 0.93 -20.67
CA TYR A 159 -15.97 1.81 -19.56
C TYR A 159 -17.02 2.85 -20.02
N ASN A 160 -16.85 3.40 -21.22
CA ASN A 160 -17.78 4.37 -21.78
C ASN A 160 -19.03 3.70 -22.39
N GLN A 161 -18.88 2.52 -22.98
CA GLN A 161 -19.93 1.81 -23.71
C GLN A 161 -20.45 0.61 -22.91
N VAL A 162 -21.14 0.90 -21.81
CA VAL A 162 -21.79 -0.13 -21.01
C VAL A 162 -23.12 -0.50 -21.63
N VAL A 163 -23.28 -1.78 -21.98
CA VAL A 163 -24.54 -2.34 -22.49
C VAL A 163 -25.29 -3.10 -21.39
N THR A 164 -26.59 -3.26 -21.56
CA THR A 164 -27.47 -3.92 -20.56
C THR A 164 -26.99 -5.31 -20.17
N SER A 165 -26.46 -6.10 -21.12
CA SER A 165 -25.94 -7.43 -20.85
C SER A 165 -24.72 -7.41 -19.90
N THR A 166 -23.86 -6.39 -20.00
CA THR A 166 -22.73 -6.18 -19.09
C THR A 166 -23.21 -5.83 -17.69
N ALA A 167 -24.22 -4.98 -17.56
CA ALA A 167 -24.80 -4.62 -16.27
C ALA A 167 -25.43 -5.84 -15.58
N THR A 168 -26.19 -6.66 -16.32
CA THR A 168 -26.78 -7.90 -15.79
C THR A 168 -25.71 -8.88 -15.28
N LYS A 169 -24.63 -9.09 -16.05
CA LYS A 169 -23.51 -9.95 -15.64
C LYS A 169 -22.80 -9.42 -14.38
N THR A 170 -22.58 -8.12 -14.31
CA THR A 170 -21.91 -7.47 -13.17
C THR A 170 -22.78 -7.55 -11.92
N ARG A 171 -24.09 -7.34 -12.05
CA ARG A 171 -25.05 -7.52 -10.94
C ARG A 171 -25.02 -8.96 -10.41
N ALA A 172 -25.05 -9.95 -11.29
CA ALA A 172 -25.01 -11.35 -10.88
C ALA A 172 -23.72 -11.69 -10.11
N MET A 173 -22.57 -11.13 -10.52
CA MET A 173 -21.31 -11.24 -9.79
C MET A 173 -21.40 -10.62 -8.39
N LEU A 174 -21.90 -9.37 -8.30
CA LEU A 174 -22.02 -8.68 -7.01
C LEU A 174 -22.98 -9.41 -6.05
N THR A 175 -24.10 -9.94 -6.56
CA THR A 175 -25.02 -10.74 -5.75
C THR A 175 -24.36 -11.99 -5.18
N LYS A 176 -23.46 -12.64 -5.93
CA LYS A 176 -22.66 -13.77 -5.40
C LYS A 176 -21.72 -13.34 -4.28
N MET A 177 -21.10 -12.16 -4.39
CA MET A 177 -20.24 -11.63 -3.33
C MET A 177 -21.03 -11.29 -2.07
N ILE A 178 -22.22 -10.70 -2.21
CA ILE A 178 -23.13 -10.47 -1.07
C ILE A 178 -23.51 -11.81 -0.42
N GLY A 179 -23.88 -12.82 -1.22
CA GLY A 179 -24.18 -14.14 -0.69
C GLY A 179 -23.00 -14.79 0.05
N GLN A 180 -21.76 -14.52 -0.36
CA GLN A 180 -20.56 -14.98 0.34
C GLN A 180 -20.38 -14.27 1.69
N ILE A 181 -20.62 -12.96 1.74
CA ILE A 181 -20.62 -12.18 2.99
C ILE A 181 -21.69 -12.73 3.94
N ASP A 182 -22.90 -12.96 3.44
CA ASP A 182 -24.00 -13.51 4.24
C ASP A 182 -23.69 -14.91 4.80
N LEU A 183 -22.83 -15.70 4.13
CA LEU A 183 -22.38 -17.01 4.64
C LEU A 183 -21.30 -16.88 5.71
N GLU A 184 -20.43 -15.88 5.61
CA GLU A 184 -19.32 -15.67 6.55
C GLU A 184 -19.79 -15.09 7.89
N PHE A 185 -20.89 -14.32 7.87
CA PHE A 185 -21.43 -13.62 9.05
C PHE A 185 -22.81 -14.14 9.51
N LYS A 186 -23.17 -15.36 9.13
CA LYS A 186 -24.34 -16.10 9.65
C LYS A 186 -23.96 -17.05 10.77
#